data_AF-A0A848GNY7-F1
#
_entry.id   AF-A0A848GNY7-F1
#
_cell.length_a   1.000
_cell.length_b   1.000
_cell.length_c   1.000
_cell.angle_alpha   90.00
_cell.angle_beta   90.00
_cell.angle_gamma   90.00
#
_symmetry.space_group_name_H-M   'P 1'
#
loop_
_entity.id
_entity.type
_entity.pdbx_description
1 polymer ?
#
loop_
_entity_poly.entity_id
_entity_poly.type
_entity_poly.pdbx_seq_one_letter_code
_entity_poly.pdbx_strand_id
1 'polypeptide(L)'
;MKSIKCLALAASLLILFAACKKENADSGLGALSEENAAAVHAGVNLLGKYQNGFLMVHEGQYGVNNGDLWYYSYDSNKVAKDIYKAENPGKNLGPTTSTLQFATIYNNKVYMVAKVGGPLVATDANTLVETGRITNLPQSEGYAFVGVDASRGLLSAVDGVYRISLSGPSLGTKVTGINGPAGDMLLAGNYVFVMTKDDGVVALNVSDYSIAKKFGIGDAGFARTNDGTVWVAGKDSLVAINPASLAVSRVKLPFATTSPWAYLSWRSGSLTSDGSSVFIAARLSTAGIGGDIEYGGTQLYRYVPGNAASLSAPFLTVPSGQYFYGSAVRYNATRNELLVITLTDQFGASNDNRWLMYDANTAALKETVRYTGYYFPALPVFY
;
A
#
# COMPACT_ATOMS: atom_id res chain seq x y z
N MET A 1 -9.57 58.39 -67.37
CA MET A 1 -9.27 58.51 -65.92
C MET A 1 -8.49 57.26 -65.52
N LYS A 2 -7.15 57.34 -65.46
CA LYS A 2 -6.36 57.34 -64.22
C LYS A 2 -6.82 56.23 -63.23
N SER A 3 -6.12 55.16 -62.87
CA SER A 3 -4.68 54.85 -62.66
C SER A 3 -4.55 54.29 -61.23
N ILE A 4 -3.85 53.14 -61.08
CA ILE A 4 -2.96 52.79 -59.93
C ILE A 4 -3.69 52.38 -58.62
N LYS A 5 -3.34 51.34 -57.85
CA LYS A 5 -2.13 50.52 -57.65
C LYS A 5 -2.48 49.21 -56.92
N CYS A 6 -1.72 48.15 -57.16
CA CYS A 6 -1.51 47.04 -56.23
C CYS A 6 -0.96 47.52 -54.89
N LEU A 7 -1.33 46.86 -53.79
CA LEU A 7 -0.39 46.52 -52.72
C LEU A 7 -0.92 45.34 -51.91
N ALA A 8 -0.16 44.25 -51.91
CA ALA A 8 -0.29 43.17 -50.94
C ALA A 8 0.37 43.60 -49.63
N LEU A 9 -0.24 43.30 -48.48
CA LEU A 9 0.48 43.15 -47.22
C LEU A 9 -0.24 42.15 -46.30
N ALA A 10 0.55 41.21 -45.83
CA ALA A 10 0.19 40.11 -44.95
C ALA A 10 0.29 40.50 -43.46
N ALA A 11 -0.27 39.63 -42.61
CA ALA A 11 -0.15 39.54 -41.15
C ALA A 11 -0.90 40.67 -40.38
N SER A 12 -1.56 40.42 -39.25
CA SER A 12 -1.33 39.41 -38.21
C SER A 12 -2.62 39.11 -37.44
N LEU A 13 -2.85 37.81 -37.22
CA LEU A 13 -3.94 37.24 -36.43
C LEU A 13 -3.60 37.37 -34.94
N LEU A 14 -4.31 38.22 -34.19
CA LEU A 14 -4.18 38.32 -32.73
C LEU A 14 -5.24 37.42 -32.07
N ILE A 15 -4.89 36.15 -31.85
CA ILE A 15 -5.66 35.26 -30.97
C ILE A 15 -5.02 35.34 -29.59
N LEU A 16 -5.77 35.84 -28.61
CA LEU A 16 -5.41 35.71 -27.20
C LEU A 16 -5.47 34.22 -26.83
N PHE A 17 -4.32 33.55 -26.81
CA PHE A 17 -4.14 32.34 -26.03
C PHE A 17 -3.93 32.73 -24.58
N ALA A 18 -4.95 32.56 -23.75
CA ALA A 18 -4.75 32.38 -22.32
C ALA A 18 -3.94 31.10 -22.14
N ALA A 19 -2.64 31.24 -21.89
CA ALA A 19 -1.76 30.12 -21.63
C ALA A 19 -2.21 29.41 -20.35
N CYS A 20 -2.77 28.20 -20.50
CA CYS A 20 -2.79 27.22 -19.44
C CYS A 20 -1.34 27.00 -18.99
N LYS A 21 -1.02 27.43 -17.75
CA LYS A 21 0.20 27.02 -17.07
C LYS A 21 0.21 25.49 -17.03
N LYS A 22 1.05 24.90 -17.87
CA LYS A 22 1.51 23.53 -17.71
C LYS A 22 2.37 23.55 -16.45
N GLU A 23 1.83 23.08 -15.34
CA GLU A 23 2.64 22.74 -14.17
C GLU A 23 3.56 21.60 -14.61
N ASN A 24 4.77 21.98 -15.03
CA ASN A 24 5.86 21.04 -15.10
C ASN A 24 6.07 20.55 -13.67
N ALA A 25 5.81 19.27 -13.44
CA ALA A 25 6.31 18.56 -12.28
C ALA A 25 7.84 18.52 -12.41
N ASP A 26 8.46 19.61 -11.99
CA ASP A 26 9.89 19.69 -11.79
C ASP A 26 10.25 18.65 -10.73
N SER A 27 11.12 17.70 -11.08
CA SER A 27 11.58 16.60 -10.24
C SER A 27 12.54 17.09 -9.16
N GLY A 28 12.17 18.17 -8.47
CA GLY A 28 13.00 19.01 -7.58
C GLY A 28 13.41 18.35 -6.27
N LEU A 29 13.87 17.09 -6.32
CA LEU A 29 14.84 16.55 -5.39
C LEU A 29 16.22 16.77 -6.04
N GLY A 30 16.78 17.96 -5.84
CA GLY A 30 18.19 18.21 -6.18
C GLY A 30 19.09 17.16 -5.53
N ALA A 31 20.22 16.86 -6.15
CA ALA A 31 21.15 15.83 -5.70
C ALA A 31 21.55 16.03 -4.23
N LEU A 32 21.01 15.21 -3.32
CA LEU A 32 21.30 15.19 -1.89
C LEU A 32 22.66 14.52 -1.56
N SER A 33 23.63 14.56 -2.47
CA SER A 33 24.74 13.59 -2.46
C SER A 33 26.10 14.09 -1.96
N GLU A 34 26.27 15.35 -1.56
CA GLU A 34 27.57 15.83 -1.05
C GLU A 34 27.55 16.34 0.41
N GLU A 35 26.41 16.87 0.88
CA GLU A 35 26.31 17.43 2.24
C GLU A 35 26.31 16.36 3.35
N ASN A 36 25.98 15.11 2.98
CA ASN A 36 25.90 13.97 3.90
C ASN A 36 27.26 13.44 4.36
N ALA A 37 28.36 13.72 3.66
CA ALA A 37 29.69 13.22 4.08
C ALA A 37 30.22 13.95 5.33
N ALA A 38 29.84 15.22 5.54
CA ALA A 38 30.30 16.03 6.67
C ALA A 38 29.53 15.75 7.97
N ALA A 39 28.24 15.43 7.89
CA ALA A 39 27.40 15.22 9.07
C ALA A 39 27.62 13.85 9.77
N VAL A 40 28.14 12.84 9.05
CA VAL A 40 28.54 11.54 9.66
C VAL A 40 29.70 11.72 10.66
N HIS A 41 30.59 12.70 10.46
CA HIS A 41 31.68 12.98 11.39
C HIS A 41 31.24 13.71 12.68
N ALA A 42 30.01 14.23 12.74
CA ALA A 42 29.49 14.99 13.87
C ALA A 42 28.52 14.18 14.77
N GLY A 43 28.36 12.87 14.54
CA GLY A 43 27.40 12.05 15.28
C GLY A 43 25.94 12.40 15.00
N VAL A 44 25.66 13.10 13.90
CA VAL A 44 24.31 13.41 13.43
C VAL A 44 23.83 12.22 12.61
N ASN A 45 22.74 11.60 13.03
CA ASN A 45 22.09 10.56 12.24
C ASN A 45 21.44 11.22 11.01
N LEU A 46 22.12 11.18 9.88
CA LEU A 46 21.56 11.62 8.60
C LEU A 46 20.49 10.61 8.19
N LEU A 47 19.25 11.08 8.14
CA LEU A 47 18.16 10.30 7.58
C LEU A 47 18.52 9.86 6.15
N GLY A 48 18.21 8.60 5.84
CA GLY A 48 18.31 8.10 4.46
C GLY A 48 17.45 8.93 3.51
N LYS A 49 17.79 8.91 2.21
CA LYS A 49 17.21 9.77 1.15
C LYS A 49 15.68 9.82 1.15
N TYR A 50 15.04 8.73 1.56
CA TYR A 50 13.59 8.57 1.57
C TYR A 50 12.98 8.39 2.97
N GLN A 51 13.77 8.52 4.04
CA GLN A 51 13.29 8.27 5.40
C GLN A 51 12.44 9.42 5.97
N ASN A 52 12.61 10.65 5.48
CA ASN A 52 11.81 11.80 5.93
C ASN A 52 10.53 11.99 5.10
N GLY A 53 9.73 10.94 5.04
CA GLY A 53 8.55 10.90 4.20
C GLY A 53 7.83 9.56 4.25
N PHE A 54 7.11 9.24 3.17
CA PHE A 54 6.55 7.90 2.98
C PHE A 54 6.67 7.45 1.54
N LEU A 55 6.64 6.13 1.35
CA LEU A 55 6.57 5.51 0.03
C LEU A 55 5.11 5.19 -0.30
N MET A 56 4.73 5.34 -1.56
CA MET A 56 3.47 4.85 -2.10
C MET A 56 3.77 3.78 -3.14
N VAL A 57 3.21 2.59 -2.93
CA VAL A 57 3.21 1.51 -3.92
C VAL A 57 2.20 1.83 -5.00
N HIS A 58 2.62 1.77 -6.26
CA HIS A 58 1.77 1.91 -7.43
C HIS A 58 1.72 0.62 -8.24
N GLU A 59 0.53 0.16 -8.61
CA GLU A 59 0.39 -1.09 -9.38
C GLU A 59 0.98 -0.98 -10.78
N GLY A 60 0.89 0.21 -11.40
CA GLY A 60 1.06 0.36 -12.83
C GLY A 60 -0.17 -0.14 -13.60
N GLN A 61 -0.24 0.17 -14.89
CA GLN A 61 -1.35 -0.22 -15.75
C GLN A 61 -0.98 -1.50 -16.51
N TYR A 62 -1.61 -2.61 -16.13
CA TYR A 62 -1.40 -3.91 -16.76
C TYR A 62 -1.49 -3.84 -18.29
N GLY A 63 -0.46 -4.34 -18.98
CA GLY A 63 -0.32 -4.31 -20.44
C GLY A 63 0.26 -3.01 -21.00
N VAL A 64 0.42 -1.96 -20.17
CA VAL A 64 0.95 -0.65 -20.58
C VAL A 64 2.27 -0.36 -19.88
N ASN A 65 2.31 -0.41 -18.55
CA ASN A 65 3.51 -0.18 -17.74
C ASN A 65 3.49 -0.98 -16.44
N ASN A 66 4.67 -1.35 -15.95
CA ASN A 66 4.83 -2.01 -14.66
C ASN A 66 4.80 -0.98 -13.51
N GLY A 67 4.43 -1.44 -12.32
CA GLY A 67 4.43 -0.64 -11.09
C GLY A 67 5.80 -0.16 -10.62
N ASP A 68 5.78 0.77 -9.67
CA ASP A 68 6.96 1.40 -9.06
C ASP A 68 6.61 1.96 -7.67
N LEU A 69 7.60 2.52 -6.98
CA LEU A 69 7.42 3.29 -5.75
C LEU A 69 7.43 4.78 -6.07
N TRP A 70 6.54 5.52 -5.44
CA TRP A 70 6.62 6.99 -5.39
C TRP A 70 6.96 7.41 -3.95
N TYR A 71 7.60 8.56 -3.78
CA TYR A 71 7.98 9.09 -2.49
C TYR A 71 7.37 10.46 -2.26
N TYR A 72 6.78 10.67 -1.09
CA TYR A 72 6.35 11.98 -0.62
C TYR A 72 7.31 12.48 0.46
N SER A 73 7.94 13.63 0.24
CA SER A 73 8.84 14.28 1.20
C SER A 73 8.09 15.16 2.19
N TYR A 74 8.34 15.00 3.49
CA TYR A 74 7.81 15.88 4.53
C TYR A 74 8.47 17.26 4.56
N ASP A 75 9.70 17.40 4.05
CA ASP A 75 10.39 18.69 4.01
C ASP A 75 9.80 19.61 2.95
N SER A 76 9.56 19.07 1.76
CA SER A 76 9.15 19.87 0.61
C SER A 76 7.66 19.78 0.29
N ASN A 77 6.94 18.83 0.89
CA ASN A 77 5.57 18.46 0.51
C ASN A 77 5.44 18.15 -1.00
N LYS A 78 6.43 17.45 -1.55
CA LYS A 78 6.51 17.12 -2.99
C LYS A 78 6.60 15.62 -3.18
N VAL A 79 6.11 15.18 -4.35
CA VAL A 79 6.17 13.80 -4.80
C VAL A 79 7.32 13.61 -5.78
N ALA A 80 8.19 12.64 -5.48
CA ALA A 80 9.09 12.06 -6.46
C ALA A 80 8.50 10.75 -6.99
N LYS A 81 8.46 10.62 -8.31
CA LYS A 81 7.83 9.48 -8.99
C LYS A 81 8.88 8.47 -9.41
N ASP A 82 8.45 7.22 -9.52
CA ASP A 82 9.20 6.09 -10.06
C ASP A 82 10.62 5.97 -9.48
N ILE A 83 10.72 6.11 -8.16
CA ILE A 83 11.99 6.23 -7.45
C ILE A 83 12.80 4.92 -7.50
N TYR A 84 12.16 3.75 -7.63
CA TYR A 84 12.92 2.52 -7.79
C TYR A 84 13.68 2.52 -9.12
N LYS A 85 13.04 2.91 -10.22
CA LYS A 85 13.71 3.06 -11.53
C LYS A 85 14.81 4.13 -11.50
N ALA A 86 14.59 5.22 -10.78
CA ALA A 86 15.57 6.28 -10.64
C ALA A 86 16.86 5.78 -9.96
N GLU A 87 16.74 5.04 -8.86
CA GLU A 87 17.90 4.52 -8.11
C GLU A 87 18.48 3.23 -8.70
N ASN A 88 17.77 2.57 -9.63
CA ASN A 88 18.20 1.34 -10.27
C ASN A 88 18.11 1.42 -11.81
N PRO A 89 18.94 2.25 -12.47
CA PRO A 89 18.90 2.40 -13.93
C PRO A 89 19.01 1.07 -14.67
N GLY A 90 18.11 0.85 -15.63
CA GLY A 90 18.05 -0.39 -16.42
C GLY A 90 17.34 -1.56 -15.75
N LYS A 91 16.88 -1.42 -14.49
CA LYS A 91 16.07 -2.43 -13.81
C LYS A 91 14.59 -2.03 -13.79
N ASN A 92 13.72 -3.03 -13.69
CA ASN A 92 12.28 -2.88 -13.50
C ASN A 92 11.75 -3.91 -12.48
N LEU A 93 10.47 -3.76 -12.11
CA LEU A 93 9.74 -4.64 -11.20
C LEU A 93 8.86 -5.63 -11.98
N GLY A 94 9.39 -6.18 -13.08
CA GLY A 94 8.68 -7.10 -13.96
C GLY A 94 8.29 -6.49 -15.31
N PRO A 95 7.76 -7.30 -16.24
CA PRO A 95 7.23 -6.85 -17.53
C PRO A 95 6.04 -5.90 -17.37
N THR A 96 5.58 -5.30 -18.47
CA THR A 96 4.38 -4.43 -18.48
C THR A 96 3.09 -5.17 -18.12
N THR A 97 3.11 -6.50 -18.13
CA THR A 97 2.04 -7.39 -17.63
C THR A 97 2.24 -7.74 -16.15
N SER A 98 2.98 -6.94 -15.39
CA SER A 98 3.12 -7.07 -13.95
C SER A 98 2.49 -5.92 -13.20
N THR A 99 1.95 -6.23 -12.02
CA THR A 99 1.37 -5.25 -11.10
C THR A 99 2.08 -5.31 -9.76
N LEU A 100 2.55 -4.18 -9.24
CA LEU A 100 3.17 -4.10 -7.91
C LEU A 100 2.12 -3.76 -6.86
N GLN A 101 1.95 -4.59 -5.83
CA GLN A 101 0.82 -4.36 -4.92
C GLN A 101 1.17 -4.35 -3.44
N PHE A 102 2.38 -4.82 -3.11
CA PHE A 102 2.82 -4.85 -1.74
C PHE A 102 4.25 -4.35 -1.63
N ALA A 103 4.49 -3.61 -0.56
CA ALA A 103 5.82 -3.39 -0.06
C ALA A 103 5.80 -3.22 1.46
N THR A 104 6.92 -3.50 2.10
CA THR A 104 7.12 -3.26 3.54
C THR A 104 8.59 -2.99 3.83
N ILE A 105 8.84 -2.30 4.94
CA ILE A 105 10.18 -2.05 5.44
C ILE A 105 10.48 -3.05 6.55
N TYR A 106 11.59 -3.76 6.41
CA TYR A 106 12.04 -4.74 7.39
C TYR A 106 13.56 -4.85 7.36
N ASN A 107 14.21 -4.85 8.53
CA ASN A 107 15.67 -4.92 8.67
C ASN A 107 16.45 -3.99 7.72
N ASN A 108 16.09 -2.70 7.73
CA ASN A 108 16.70 -1.67 6.88
C ASN A 108 16.63 -1.99 5.36
N LYS A 109 15.61 -2.72 4.94
CA LYS A 109 15.34 -3.01 3.53
C LYS A 109 13.88 -2.72 3.20
N VAL A 110 13.63 -2.26 1.97
CA VAL A 110 12.29 -2.23 1.41
C VAL A 110 12.11 -3.50 0.59
N TYR A 111 11.17 -4.35 0.99
CA TYR A 111 10.76 -5.53 0.26
C TYR A 111 9.53 -5.19 -0.56
N MET A 112 9.59 -5.39 -1.88
CA MET A 112 8.53 -5.15 -2.85
C MET A 112 8.10 -6.47 -3.47
N VAL A 113 6.79 -6.71 -3.56
CA VAL A 113 6.24 -7.94 -4.15
C VAL A 113 5.30 -7.58 -5.29
N ALA A 114 5.67 -8.00 -6.50
CA ALA A 114 4.78 -7.93 -7.65
C ALA A 114 3.68 -8.99 -7.52
N LYS A 115 2.42 -8.54 -7.59
CA LYS A 115 1.25 -9.40 -7.55
C LYS A 115 1.31 -10.45 -8.64
N VAL A 116 1.41 -10.02 -9.90
CA VAL A 116 1.35 -10.90 -11.08
C VAL A 116 2.60 -10.75 -11.93
N GLY A 117 3.15 -11.87 -12.41
CA GLY A 117 4.17 -11.95 -13.46
C GLY A 117 5.53 -11.32 -13.14
N GLY A 118 5.75 -10.89 -11.90
CA GLY A 118 6.91 -10.12 -11.50
C GLY A 118 7.64 -10.69 -10.28
N PRO A 119 8.73 -10.03 -9.84
CA PRO A 119 9.60 -10.52 -8.79
C PRO A 119 9.16 -10.12 -7.38
N LEU A 120 9.83 -10.70 -6.38
CA LEU A 120 10.09 -10.03 -5.11
C LEU A 120 11.46 -9.33 -5.21
N VAL A 121 11.53 -8.06 -4.85
CA VAL A 121 12.77 -7.27 -4.85
C VAL A 121 13.02 -6.70 -3.46
N ALA A 122 14.27 -6.77 -3.00
CA ALA A 122 14.71 -6.13 -1.77
C ALA A 122 15.73 -5.03 -2.10
N THR A 123 15.52 -3.83 -1.58
CA THR A 123 16.46 -2.70 -1.69
C THR A 123 17.00 -2.31 -0.33
N ASP A 124 18.11 -1.59 -0.28
CA ASP A 124 18.49 -0.85 0.93
C ASP A 124 17.44 0.25 1.19
N ALA A 125 16.96 0.38 2.43
CA ALA A 125 15.88 1.30 2.76
C ALA A 125 16.31 2.78 2.67
N ASN A 126 17.60 3.08 2.79
CA ASN A 126 18.10 4.47 2.78
C ASN A 126 18.31 4.99 1.36
N THR A 127 18.75 4.13 0.46
CA THR A 127 19.17 4.48 -0.91
C THR A 127 18.22 3.96 -1.98
N LEU A 128 17.35 3.00 -1.67
CA LEU A 128 16.53 2.23 -2.61
C LEU A 128 17.31 1.47 -3.70
N VAL A 129 18.63 1.33 -3.57
CA VAL A 129 19.42 0.47 -4.46
C VAL A 129 19.10 -0.99 -4.18
N GLU A 130 18.83 -1.76 -5.23
CA GLU A 130 18.51 -3.18 -5.15
C GLU A 130 19.67 -3.97 -4.55
N THR A 131 19.35 -4.73 -3.49
CA THR A 131 20.28 -5.60 -2.76
C THR A 131 19.99 -7.08 -2.97
N GLY A 132 18.85 -7.43 -3.57
CA GLY A 132 18.56 -8.78 -4.01
C GLY A 132 17.17 -8.94 -4.60
N ARG A 133 16.94 -10.09 -5.23
CA ARG A 133 15.76 -10.37 -6.04
C ARG A 133 15.44 -11.86 -6.06
N ILE A 134 14.15 -12.18 -5.98
CA ILE A 134 13.59 -13.46 -6.38
C ILE A 134 12.82 -13.23 -7.67
N THR A 135 13.41 -13.65 -8.80
CA THR A 135 12.90 -13.33 -10.14
C THR A 135 11.55 -13.99 -10.42
N ASN A 136 11.40 -15.25 -10.06
CA ASN A 136 10.22 -16.05 -10.34
C ASN A 136 9.51 -16.38 -9.03
N LEU A 137 8.29 -15.86 -8.88
CA LEU A 137 7.44 -16.18 -7.73
C LEU A 137 6.61 -17.44 -7.99
N PRO A 138 6.18 -18.14 -6.93
CA PRO A 138 5.29 -19.30 -7.06
C PRO A 138 4.07 -18.99 -7.92
N GLN A 139 3.78 -19.86 -8.90
CA GLN A 139 2.69 -19.69 -9.87
C GLN A 139 2.68 -18.32 -10.59
N SER A 140 3.83 -17.63 -10.63
CA SER A 140 3.95 -16.25 -11.12
C SER A 140 3.01 -15.25 -10.43
N GLU A 141 2.57 -15.54 -9.19
CA GLU A 141 1.63 -14.68 -8.47
C GLU A 141 1.87 -14.65 -6.94
N GLY A 142 2.50 -13.58 -6.44
CA GLY A 142 2.88 -13.38 -5.03
C GLY A 142 2.20 -12.19 -4.39
N TYR A 143 1.79 -12.24 -3.13
CA TYR A 143 0.92 -11.23 -2.52
C TYR A 143 1.63 -10.36 -1.48
N ALA A 144 2.04 -10.90 -0.34
CA ALA A 144 2.64 -10.13 0.74
C ALA A 144 3.93 -10.76 1.27
N PHE A 145 4.76 -9.94 1.90
CA PHE A 145 5.96 -10.37 2.61
C PHE A 145 5.87 -10.00 4.09
N VAL A 146 6.35 -10.88 4.96
CA VAL A 146 6.57 -10.58 6.38
C VAL A 146 7.95 -11.05 6.82
N GLY A 147 8.68 -10.17 7.50
CA GLY A 147 9.90 -10.54 8.19
C GLY A 147 9.60 -11.28 9.49
N VAL A 148 10.38 -12.32 9.79
CA VAL A 148 10.23 -13.15 10.99
C VAL A 148 11.37 -12.88 11.98
N ASP A 149 12.61 -12.88 11.51
CA ASP A 149 13.79 -12.43 12.27
C ASP A 149 14.88 -11.88 11.33
N ALA A 150 16.11 -11.73 11.81
CA ALA A 150 17.24 -11.22 11.03
C ALA A 150 17.51 -12.00 9.72
N SER A 151 17.16 -13.29 9.69
CA SER A 151 17.52 -14.24 8.65
C SER A 151 16.33 -14.87 7.93
N ARG A 152 15.14 -14.83 8.54
CA ARG A 152 13.93 -15.51 8.04
C ARG A 152 12.81 -14.53 7.74
N GLY A 153 12.07 -14.82 6.67
CA GLY A 153 10.80 -14.21 6.32
C GLY A 153 9.84 -15.22 5.70
N LEU A 154 8.63 -14.77 5.38
CA LEU A 154 7.64 -15.51 4.61
C LEU A 154 7.11 -14.67 3.45
N LEU A 155 6.79 -15.33 2.34
CA LEU A 155 6.09 -14.79 1.18
C LEU A 155 4.75 -15.51 1.05
N SER A 156 3.66 -14.77 0.99
CA SER A 156 2.35 -15.31 0.62
C SER A 156 2.13 -15.20 -0.88
N ALA A 157 1.32 -16.10 -1.44
CA ALA A 157 1.13 -16.27 -2.87
C ALA A 157 -0.27 -16.83 -3.18
N VAL A 158 -0.62 -16.90 -4.47
CA VAL A 158 -1.90 -17.43 -4.95
C VAL A 158 -2.16 -18.89 -4.54
N ASP A 159 -1.10 -19.65 -4.24
CA ASP A 159 -1.22 -21.06 -3.88
C ASP A 159 -0.72 -21.38 -2.46
N GLY A 160 -0.32 -20.40 -1.65
CA GLY A 160 -0.01 -20.62 -0.24
C GLY A 160 1.06 -19.69 0.32
N VAL A 161 1.87 -20.19 1.25
CA VAL A 161 2.94 -19.43 1.91
C VAL A 161 4.27 -20.13 1.74
N TYR A 162 5.34 -19.39 1.47
CA TYR A 162 6.69 -19.89 1.21
C TYR A 162 7.69 -19.24 2.17
N ARG A 163 8.68 -20.02 2.59
CA ARG A 163 9.79 -19.52 3.42
C ARG A 163 10.72 -18.64 2.58
N ILE A 164 11.32 -17.62 3.20
CA ILE A 164 12.31 -16.74 2.57
C ILE A 164 13.54 -16.65 3.48
N SER A 165 14.74 -16.86 2.91
CA SER A 165 16.01 -16.51 3.56
C SER A 165 16.38 -15.06 3.24
N LEU A 166 16.86 -14.28 4.21
CA LEU A 166 17.04 -12.82 4.07
C LEU A 166 18.47 -12.34 3.80
N SER A 167 19.49 -13.22 3.80
CA SER A 167 20.90 -12.88 3.52
C SER A 167 21.19 -12.65 2.01
N GLY A 168 20.22 -12.06 1.31
CA GLY A 168 19.99 -12.21 -0.13
C GLY A 168 18.68 -12.99 -0.33
N PRO A 169 17.55 -12.31 -0.60
CA PRO A 169 16.23 -12.95 -0.62
C PRO A 169 16.22 -14.17 -1.53
N SER A 170 15.98 -15.35 -0.95
CA SER A 170 15.85 -16.60 -1.69
C SER A 170 14.60 -17.36 -1.27
N LEU A 171 13.93 -17.94 -2.27
CA LEU A 171 12.69 -18.70 -2.07
C LEU A 171 13.01 -20.09 -1.51
N GLY A 172 12.39 -20.41 -0.38
CA GLY A 172 12.48 -21.70 0.27
C GLY A 172 11.23 -22.56 0.05
N THR A 173 11.08 -23.57 0.90
CA THR A 173 9.96 -24.53 0.82
C THR A 173 8.62 -23.87 1.14
N LYS A 174 7.55 -24.36 0.49
CA LYS A 174 6.17 -24.06 0.84
C LYS A 174 5.87 -24.53 2.27
N VAL A 175 5.10 -23.74 3.01
CA VAL A 175 4.58 -24.08 4.34
C VAL A 175 3.48 -25.12 4.17
N THR A 176 3.62 -26.26 4.84
CA THR A 176 2.64 -27.35 4.77
C THR A 176 1.29 -26.93 5.36
N GLY A 177 0.20 -27.26 4.67
CA GLY A 177 -1.17 -27.07 5.16
C GLY A 177 -1.84 -25.75 4.75
N ILE A 178 -1.15 -24.90 3.99
CA ILE A 178 -1.70 -23.73 3.29
C ILE A 178 -1.56 -23.95 1.78
N ASN A 179 -2.67 -24.26 1.11
CA ASN A 179 -2.68 -24.69 -0.28
C ASN A 179 -3.42 -23.75 -1.25
N GLY A 180 -4.20 -22.81 -0.71
CA GLY A 180 -4.93 -21.80 -1.48
C GLY A 180 -4.34 -20.41 -1.32
N PRO A 181 -5.00 -19.39 -1.90
CA PRO A 181 -4.52 -18.01 -1.85
C PRO A 181 -4.31 -17.53 -0.41
N ALA A 182 -3.13 -16.96 -0.17
CA ALA A 182 -2.75 -16.36 1.11
C ALA A 182 -2.20 -14.95 0.86
N GLY A 183 -2.59 -13.99 1.70
CA GLY A 183 -2.39 -12.56 1.48
C GLY A 183 -1.61 -11.92 2.61
N ASP A 184 -2.18 -10.89 3.24
CA ASP A 184 -1.51 -10.19 4.34
C ASP A 184 -1.03 -11.16 5.43
N MET A 185 0.08 -10.81 6.06
CA MET A 185 0.65 -11.55 7.17
C MET A 185 1.11 -10.59 8.26
N LEU A 186 1.02 -11.00 9.52
CA LEU A 186 1.42 -10.20 10.67
C LEU A 186 2.14 -11.06 11.71
N LEU A 187 3.35 -10.66 12.08
CA LEU A 187 4.07 -11.23 13.22
C LEU A 187 3.55 -10.64 14.54
N ALA A 188 3.08 -11.50 15.46
CA ALA A 188 2.70 -11.11 16.81
C ALA A 188 2.89 -12.26 17.82
N GLY A 189 3.64 -11.98 18.89
CA GLY A 189 4.00 -13.00 19.88
C GLY A 189 4.81 -14.14 19.25
N ASN A 190 4.42 -15.37 19.55
CA ASN A 190 5.08 -16.57 19.02
C ASN A 190 4.52 -17.03 17.67
N TYR A 191 3.70 -16.20 17.01
CA TYR A 191 2.96 -16.57 15.81
C TYR A 191 3.15 -15.60 14.66
N VAL A 192 3.15 -16.14 13.44
CA VAL A 192 2.79 -15.39 12.25
C VAL A 192 1.32 -15.68 11.94
N PHE A 193 0.50 -14.65 11.94
CA PHE A 193 -0.88 -14.71 11.49
C PHE A 193 -0.91 -14.50 9.98
N VAL A 194 -1.59 -15.38 9.26
CA VAL A 194 -1.71 -15.39 7.80
C VAL A 194 -3.18 -15.27 7.45
N MET A 195 -3.52 -14.31 6.59
CA MET A 195 -4.85 -14.25 6.01
C MET A 195 -4.91 -15.17 4.80
N THR A 196 -5.83 -16.13 4.80
CA THR A 196 -6.03 -17.09 3.72
C THR A 196 -7.46 -17.00 3.21
N LYS A 197 -7.66 -17.27 1.91
CA LYS A 197 -8.99 -17.31 1.30
C LYS A 197 -9.86 -18.42 1.89
N ASP A 198 -9.28 -19.58 2.17
CA ASP A 198 -10.03 -20.80 2.48
C ASP A 198 -10.30 -20.98 3.98
N ASP A 199 -9.34 -20.61 4.84
CA ASP A 199 -9.41 -20.85 6.29
C ASP A 199 -9.59 -19.55 7.10
N GLY A 200 -9.73 -18.40 6.43
CA GLY A 200 -9.62 -17.08 7.05
C GLY A 200 -8.23 -16.90 7.67
N VAL A 201 -8.16 -16.51 8.94
CA VAL A 201 -6.89 -16.41 9.66
C VAL A 201 -6.34 -17.78 10.03
N VAL A 202 -5.04 -17.98 9.77
CA VAL A 202 -4.24 -19.11 10.23
C VAL A 202 -3.07 -18.59 11.07
N ALA A 203 -2.83 -19.17 12.25
CA ALA A 203 -1.63 -18.91 13.05
C ALA A 203 -0.58 -19.99 12.81
N LEU A 204 0.62 -19.57 12.43
CA LEU A 204 1.82 -20.40 12.27
C LEU A 204 2.77 -20.18 13.44
N ASN A 205 3.33 -21.23 14.01
CA ASN A 205 4.40 -21.11 15.00
C ASN A 205 5.64 -20.46 14.37
N VAL A 206 6.21 -19.45 15.01
CA VAL A 206 7.43 -18.76 14.52
C VAL A 206 8.66 -19.68 14.49
N SER A 207 8.70 -20.69 15.37
CA SER A 207 9.84 -21.61 15.48
C SER A 207 10.03 -22.47 14.24
N ASP A 208 8.95 -23.03 13.70
CA ASP A 208 9.01 -24.06 12.65
C ASP A 208 7.98 -23.90 11.52
N TYR A 209 7.11 -22.88 11.61
CA TYR A 209 6.00 -22.62 10.70
C TYR A 209 4.93 -23.72 10.64
N SER A 210 4.87 -24.59 11.65
CA SER A 210 3.73 -25.50 11.82
C SER A 210 2.46 -24.71 12.12
N ILE A 211 1.32 -25.21 11.64
CA ILE A 211 0.02 -24.59 11.91
C ILE A 211 -0.33 -24.81 13.39
N ALA A 212 -0.42 -23.73 14.15
CA ALA A 212 -0.89 -23.76 15.53
C ALA A 212 -2.43 -23.78 15.59
N LYS A 213 -3.09 -23.00 14.71
CA LYS A 213 -4.55 -22.90 14.68
C LYS A 213 -5.05 -22.37 13.33
N LYS A 214 -6.14 -22.94 12.84
CA LYS A 214 -6.98 -22.36 11.78
C LYS A 214 -8.23 -21.79 12.46
N PHE A 215 -8.52 -20.51 12.24
CA PHE A 215 -9.60 -19.87 12.96
C PHE A 215 -10.95 -19.97 12.24
N GLY A 216 -10.98 -20.10 10.91
CA GLY A 216 -12.21 -20.12 10.12
C GLY A 216 -12.95 -18.78 10.14
N ILE A 217 -12.23 -17.69 10.43
CA ILE A 217 -12.77 -16.33 10.60
C ILE A 217 -11.78 -15.31 10.04
N GLY A 218 -12.28 -14.16 9.62
CA GLY A 218 -11.47 -13.08 9.05
C GLY A 218 -11.47 -13.13 7.53
N ASP A 219 -11.75 -11.99 6.93
CA ASP A 219 -11.93 -11.82 5.50
C ASP A 219 -10.80 -10.97 4.90
N ALA A 220 -10.30 -9.97 5.64
CA ALA A 220 -9.31 -9.03 5.13
C ALA A 220 -8.48 -8.33 6.21
N GLY A 221 -7.21 -8.08 5.87
CA GLY A 221 -6.31 -7.18 6.59
C GLY A 221 -5.85 -7.64 7.96
N PHE A 222 -4.83 -6.96 8.46
CA PHE A 222 -4.36 -7.07 9.84
C PHE A 222 -4.07 -5.67 10.39
N ALA A 223 -4.35 -5.50 11.67
CA ALA A 223 -3.84 -4.39 12.48
C ALA A 223 -3.40 -4.93 13.84
N ARG A 224 -2.54 -4.17 14.53
CA ARG A 224 -2.03 -4.54 15.85
C ARG A 224 -2.09 -3.35 16.78
N THR A 225 -2.77 -3.50 17.91
CA THR A 225 -2.76 -2.52 18.99
C THR A 225 -1.53 -2.73 19.89
N ASN A 226 -1.19 -1.73 20.71
CA ASN A 226 0.02 -1.71 21.56
C ASN A 226 0.03 -2.81 22.63
N ASP A 227 -1.15 -3.32 23.01
CA ASP A 227 -1.32 -4.49 23.87
C ASP A 227 -0.98 -5.83 23.16
N GLY A 228 -0.62 -5.77 21.88
CA GLY A 228 -0.31 -6.92 21.03
C GLY A 228 -1.52 -7.57 20.38
N THR A 229 -2.75 -7.14 20.70
CA THR A 229 -3.96 -7.74 20.12
C THR A 229 -3.95 -7.59 18.60
N VAL A 230 -4.19 -8.71 17.92
CA VAL A 230 -4.28 -8.78 16.47
C VAL A 230 -5.73 -8.56 16.06
N TRP A 231 -5.97 -7.60 15.17
CA TRP A 231 -7.29 -7.26 14.67
C TRP A 231 -7.39 -7.61 13.19
N VAL A 232 -8.52 -8.18 12.79
CA VAL A 232 -8.86 -8.45 11.39
C VAL A 232 -10.31 -8.04 11.10
N ALA A 233 -10.58 -7.68 9.86
CA ALA A 233 -11.95 -7.52 9.39
C ALA A 233 -12.54 -8.92 9.16
N GLY A 234 -13.67 -9.25 9.78
CA GLY A 234 -14.51 -10.38 9.39
C GLY A 234 -15.85 -9.89 8.89
N LYS A 235 -16.64 -10.77 8.24
CA LYS A 235 -17.89 -10.48 7.51
C LYS A 235 -18.71 -9.25 7.92
N ASP A 236 -18.93 -9.07 9.21
CA ASP A 236 -19.71 -7.95 9.76
C ASP A 236 -19.17 -7.46 11.11
N SER A 237 -17.91 -7.76 11.41
CA SER A 237 -17.30 -7.48 12.71
C SER A 237 -15.80 -7.23 12.60
N LEU A 238 -15.25 -6.47 13.55
CA LEU A 238 -13.81 -6.54 13.84
C LEU A 238 -13.57 -7.70 14.79
N VAL A 239 -12.66 -8.58 14.40
CA VAL A 239 -12.27 -9.76 15.16
C VAL A 239 -10.93 -9.47 15.83
N ALA A 240 -10.89 -9.62 17.15
CA ALA A 240 -9.67 -9.54 17.95
C ALA A 240 -9.16 -10.96 18.25
N ILE A 241 -7.85 -11.16 18.10
CA ILE A 241 -7.14 -12.38 18.46
C ILE A 241 -6.04 -11.99 19.44
N ASN A 242 -6.09 -12.53 20.65
CA ASN A 242 -5.02 -12.36 21.63
C ASN A 242 -3.84 -13.27 21.22
N PRO A 243 -2.63 -12.74 20.92
CA PRO A 243 -1.54 -13.56 20.39
C PRO A 243 -0.87 -14.46 21.44
N ALA A 244 -1.14 -14.29 22.74
CA ALA A 244 -0.61 -15.15 23.79
C ALA A 244 -1.47 -16.40 24.03
N SER A 245 -2.79 -16.28 23.87
CA SER A 245 -3.76 -17.35 24.15
C SER A 245 -4.51 -17.88 22.93
N LEU A 246 -4.42 -17.18 21.79
CA LEU A 246 -5.24 -17.40 20.59
C LEU A 246 -6.75 -17.34 20.85
N ALA A 247 -7.14 -16.66 21.94
CA ALA A 247 -8.52 -16.37 22.26
C ALA A 247 -9.09 -15.32 21.29
N VAL A 248 -10.36 -15.47 20.95
CA VAL A 248 -11.05 -14.64 19.96
C VAL A 248 -12.16 -13.84 20.65
N SER A 249 -12.25 -12.56 20.32
CA SER A 249 -13.41 -11.72 20.63
C SER A 249 -13.84 -10.95 19.38
N ARG A 250 -15.04 -10.36 19.39
CA ARG A 250 -15.57 -9.61 18.25
C ARG A 250 -16.32 -8.38 18.70
N VAL A 251 -16.26 -7.33 17.87
CA VAL A 251 -17.17 -6.19 17.96
C VAL A 251 -17.90 -6.04 16.63
N LYS A 252 -19.22 -5.84 16.71
CA LYS A 252 -20.07 -5.67 15.53
C LYS A 252 -19.70 -4.39 14.80
N LEU A 253 -19.54 -4.47 13.48
CA LEU A 253 -19.41 -3.30 12.61
C LEU A 253 -20.80 -2.84 12.14
N PRO A 254 -20.99 -1.52 11.89
CA PRO A 254 -22.24 -0.99 11.35
C PRO A 254 -22.39 -1.23 9.83
N PHE A 255 -21.44 -1.95 9.21
CA PHE A 255 -21.43 -2.31 7.80
C PHE A 255 -20.91 -3.76 7.63
N ALA A 256 -21.21 -4.36 6.48
CA ALA A 256 -20.61 -5.63 6.09
C ALA A 256 -19.22 -5.37 5.47
N THR A 257 -18.24 -6.18 5.84
CA THR A 257 -16.92 -6.15 5.22
C THR A 257 -16.95 -6.92 3.91
N THR A 258 -15.95 -6.65 3.09
CA THR A 258 -15.81 -7.24 1.76
C THR A 258 -14.61 -8.17 1.72
N SER A 259 -14.67 -9.12 0.79
CA SER A 259 -13.62 -10.12 0.58
C SER A 259 -12.68 -9.63 -0.53
N PRO A 260 -11.36 -9.51 -0.29
CA PRO A 260 -10.39 -9.03 -1.28
C PRO A 260 -9.98 -10.12 -2.28
N TRP A 261 -10.61 -11.30 -2.27
CA TRP A 261 -10.15 -12.49 -3.01
C TRP A 261 -10.76 -12.66 -4.41
N ALA A 262 -11.61 -11.73 -4.85
CA ALA A 262 -12.34 -11.85 -6.11
C ALA A 262 -11.44 -11.57 -7.33
N TYR A 263 -11.62 -12.32 -8.43
CA TYR A 263 -10.98 -12.10 -9.75
C TYR A 263 -9.45 -11.96 -9.78
N LEU A 264 -8.71 -12.61 -8.89
CA LEU A 264 -7.25 -12.42 -8.79
C LEU A 264 -6.87 -10.94 -8.51
N SER A 265 -7.83 -10.17 -8.00
CA SER A 265 -7.69 -8.79 -7.58
C SER A 265 -7.38 -8.71 -6.09
N TRP A 266 -6.57 -9.66 -5.59
CA TRP A 266 -6.04 -9.56 -4.23
C TRP A 266 -5.51 -8.15 -3.99
N ARG A 267 -5.59 -7.68 -2.75
CA ARG A 267 -5.00 -6.43 -2.27
C ARG A 267 -4.81 -6.52 -0.76
N SER A 268 -3.91 -5.71 -0.22
CA SER A 268 -3.78 -5.56 1.23
C SER A 268 -5.05 -4.94 1.83
N GLY A 269 -5.44 -5.39 3.01
CA GLY A 269 -6.72 -5.07 3.64
C GLY A 269 -6.86 -3.60 4.07
N SER A 270 -8.11 -3.16 4.19
CA SER A 270 -8.49 -1.78 4.49
C SER A 270 -8.53 -1.44 5.98
N LEU A 271 -7.50 -1.86 6.71
CA LEU A 271 -7.41 -1.83 8.17
C LEU A 271 -6.04 -1.34 8.61
N THR A 272 -5.96 -0.50 9.64
CA THR A 272 -4.71 -0.08 10.29
C THR A 272 -4.94 0.28 11.75
N SER A 273 -3.89 0.55 12.52
CA SER A 273 -3.99 0.95 13.93
C SER A 273 -2.95 2.03 14.26
N ASP A 274 -3.33 2.94 15.16
CA ASP A 274 -2.42 3.88 15.82
C ASP A 274 -1.82 3.32 17.13
N GLY A 275 -2.04 2.04 17.41
CA GLY A 275 -1.66 1.37 18.64
C GLY A 275 -2.73 1.42 19.73
N SER A 276 -3.61 2.42 19.73
CA SER A 276 -4.71 2.55 20.71
C SER A 276 -6.08 2.24 20.13
N SER A 277 -6.24 2.47 18.83
CA SER A 277 -7.47 2.38 18.08
C SER A 277 -7.25 1.61 16.78
N VAL A 278 -8.33 1.08 16.21
CA VAL A 278 -8.33 0.37 14.94
C VAL A 278 -9.16 1.17 13.93
N PHE A 279 -8.58 1.51 12.80
CA PHE A 279 -9.25 2.21 11.71
C PHE A 279 -9.59 1.23 10.60
N ILE A 280 -10.84 1.22 10.17
CA ILE A 280 -11.34 0.32 9.12
C ILE A 280 -12.19 1.09 8.12
N ALA A 281 -11.89 0.91 6.83
CA ALA A 281 -12.67 1.50 5.76
C ALA A 281 -13.89 0.63 5.44
N ALA A 282 -15.07 1.24 5.45
CA ALA A 282 -16.28 0.61 4.93
C ALA A 282 -16.18 0.53 3.41
N ARG A 283 -16.17 -0.70 2.89
CA ARG A 283 -16.21 -1.00 1.46
C ARG A 283 -17.54 -1.63 1.10
N LEU A 284 -17.82 -1.65 -0.19
CA LEU A 284 -19.09 -2.12 -0.73
C LEU A 284 -18.82 -3.27 -1.69
N SER A 285 -19.82 -4.12 -1.89
CA SER A 285 -19.76 -5.19 -2.89
C SER A 285 -21.05 -5.28 -3.68
N THR A 286 -20.95 -5.83 -4.89
CA THR A 286 -22.09 -6.15 -5.76
C THR A 286 -21.84 -7.49 -6.43
N ALA A 287 -22.90 -8.18 -6.86
CA ALA A 287 -22.77 -9.42 -7.59
C ALA A 287 -21.98 -9.21 -8.90
N GLY A 288 -21.05 -10.11 -9.19
CA GLY A 288 -20.31 -10.16 -10.45
C GLY A 288 -20.16 -11.59 -11.00
N ILE A 289 -19.56 -11.71 -12.18
CA ILE A 289 -19.20 -12.98 -12.85
C ILE A 289 -18.17 -13.82 -12.05
N GLY A 290 -18.63 -14.73 -11.20
CA GLY A 290 -17.72 -15.60 -10.43
C GLY A 290 -17.47 -15.12 -9.00
N GLY A 291 -18.35 -14.26 -8.50
CA GLY A 291 -18.40 -13.83 -7.11
C GLY A 291 -18.69 -12.35 -6.96
N ASP A 292 -18.87 -11.92 -5.71
CA ASP A 292 -19.04 -10.52 -5.38
C ASP A 292 -17.78 -9.72 -5.74
N ILE A 293 -17.99 -8.62 -6.46
CA ILE A 293 -16.95 -7.64 -6.78
C ILE A 293 -16.99 -6.56 -5.71
N GLU A 294 -15.85 -6.35 -5.08
CA GLU A 294 -15.65 -5.23 -4.16
C GLU A 294 -15.42 -3.93 -4.93
N TYR A 295 -15.97 -2.83 -4.41
CA TYR A 295 -15.69 -1.47 -4.86
C TYR A 295 -15.56 -0.50 -3.68
N GLY A 296 -15.05 0.69 -3.97
CA GLY A 296 -14.71 1.71 -2.99
C GLY A 296 -15.95 2.27 -2.29
N GLY A 297 -15.95 2.23 -0.95
CA GLY A 297 -16.85 3.03 -0.14
C GLY A 297 -16.26 4.39 0.20
N THR A 298 -16.89 5.10 1.14
CA THR A 298 -16.54 6.49 1.46
C THR A 298 -16.31 6.77 2.94
N GLN A 299 -16.67 5.83 3.83
CA GLN A 299 -16.65 6.03 5.27
C GLN A 299 -15.53 5.23 5.94
N LEU A 300 -14.74 5.89 6.77
CA LEU A 300 -13.73 5.27 7.62
C LEU A 300 -14.21 5.30 9.07
N TYR A 301 -14.18 4.17 9.76
CA TYR A 301 -14.58 4.05 11.16
C TYR A 301 -13.36 3.87 12.05
N ARG A 302 -13.44 4.39 13.29
CA ARG A 302 -12.41 4.22 14.34
C ARG A 302 -13.00 3.43 15.50
N TYR A 303 -12.54 2.21 15.68
CA TYR A 303 -12.85 1.42 16.86
C TYR A 303 -11.85 1.66 17.98
N VAL A 304 -12.33 2.01 19.17
CA VAL A 304 -11.54 2.07 20.40
C VAL A 304 -11.83 0.77 21.18
N PRO A 305 -10.84 -0.12 21.37
CA PRO A 305 -11.04 -1.38 22.09
C PRO A 305 -11.75 -1.20 23.44
N GLY A 306 -12.82 -1.98 23.65
CA GLY A 306 -13.66 -1.90 24.85
C GLY A 306 -14.77 -0.85 24.78
N ASN A 307 -14.80 -0.01 23.75
CA ASN A 307 -15.82 1.02 23.56
C ASN A 307 -16.55 0.84 22.20
N ALA A 308 -17.53 -0.06 22.17
CA ALA A 308 -18.33 -0.31 20.97
C ALA A 308 -19.08 0.93 20.45
N ALA A 309 -19.38 1.91 21.32
CA ALA A 309 -20.02 3.16 20.91
C ALA A 309 -19.14 4.03 20.00
N SER A 310 -17.81 3.79 19.95
CA SER A 310 -16.93 4.51 19.02
C SER A 310 -17.23 4.19 17.54
N LEU A 311 -18.04 3.16 17.27
CA LEU A 311 -18.49 2.76 15.94
C LEU A 311 -19.88 3.29 15.57
N SER A 312 -20.51 4.13 16.42
CA SER A 312 -21.86 4.65 16.15
C SER A 312 -21.93 5.60 14.96
N ALA A 313 -20.79 6.16 14.54
CA ALA A 313 -20.66 7.03 13.39
C ALA A 313 -19.28 6.83 12.73
N PRO A 314 -19.14 7.16 11.42
CA PRO A 314 -17.83 7.23 10.79
C PRO A 314 -16.91 8.20 11.52
N PHE A 315 -15.63 7.85 11.62
CA PHE A 315 -14.58 8.77 12.07
C PHE A 315 -14.32 9.86 11.03
N LEU A 316 -14.35 9.49 9.74
CA LEU A 316 -14.36 10.44 8.63
C LEU A 316 -15.15 9.89 7.45
N THR A 317 -15.58 10.82 6.58
CA THR A 317 -16.09 10.52 5.24
C THR A 317 -15.19 11.23 4.23
N VAL A 318 -14.75 10.53 3.19
CA VAL A 318 -13.94 11.14 2.13
C VAL A 318 -14.76 12.18 1.36
N PRO A 319 -14.15 13.18 0.70
CA PRO A 319 -14.89 14.23 0.04
C PRO A 319 -15.80 13.68 -1.08
N SER A 320 -16.89 14.39 -1.37
CA SER A 320 -17.87 13.98 -2.40
C SER A 320 -17.22 13.68 -3.75
N GLY A 321 -17.70 12.62 -4.40
CA GLY A 321 -17.15 12.13 -5.67
C GLY A 321 -15.81 11.41 -5.55
N GLN A 322 -15.39 11.05 -4.34
CA GLN A 322 -14.19 10.25 -4.08
C GLN A 322 -14.55 8.93 -3.40
N TYR A 323 -13.79 7.89 -3.67
CA TYR A 323 -14.00 6.53 -3.16
C TYR A 323 -12.67 5.90 -2.78
N PHE A 324 -12.65 5.09 -1.73
CA PHE A 324 -11.44 4.40 -1.31
C PHE A 324 -10.88 3.51 -2.42
N TYR A 325 -9.56 3.48 -2.54
CA TYR A 325 -8.85 2.57 -3.45
C TYR A 325 -7.69 1.86 -2.75
N GLY A 326 -7.14 0.80 -3.36
CA GLY A 326 -6.00 0.05 -2.84
C GLY A 326 -6.25 -0.48 -1.43
N SER A 327 -5.33 -0.24 -0.51
CA SER A 327 -5.44 -0.55 0.91
C SER A 327 -6.32 0.44 1.71
N ALA A 328 -6.94 1.42 1.05
CA ALA A 328 -7.75 2.51 1.61
C ALA A 328 -7.03 3.45 2.58
N VAL A 329 -6.42 2.93 3.65
CA VAL A 329 -5.87 3.70 4.76
C VAL A 329 -4.65 3.02 5.38
N ARG A 330 -3.63 3.80 5.74
CA ARG A 330 -2.56 3.37 6.66
C ARG A 330 -2.20 4.49 7.64
N TYR A 331 -1.81 4.11 8.84
CA TYR A 331 -1.37 5.03 9.88
C TYR A 331 0.11 5.37 9.75
N ASN A 332 0.41 6.66 9.74
CA ASN A 332 1.73 7.26 9.75
C ASN A 332 2.06 7.72 11.17
N ALA A 333 2.84 6.92 11.90
CA ALA A 333 3.19 7.22 13.29
C ALA A 333 4.04 8.50 13.43
N THR A 334 4.92 8.79 12.47
CA THR A 334 5.85 9.93 12.52
C THR A 334 5.13 11.28 12.58
N ARG A 335 3.99 11.40 11.90
CA ARG A 335 3.17 12.64 11.87
C ARG A 335 1.83 12.51 12.60
N ASN A 336 1.56 11.35 13.19
CA ASN A 336 0.26 10.99 13.74
C ASN A 336 -0.90 11.25 12.75
N GLU A 337 -0.76 10.69 11.56
CA GLU A 337 -1.67 10.91 10.43
C GLU A 337 -2.24 9.60 9.89
N LEU A 338 -3.43 9.66 9.32
CA LEU A 338 -3.97 8.62 8.45
C LEU A 338 -3.74 9.04 7.01
N LEU A 339 -3.00 8.25 6.24
CA LEU A 339 -2.92 8.41 4.80
C LEU A 339 -4.05 7.60 4.16
N VAL A 340 -4.98 8.30 3.52
CA VAL A 340 -6.15 7.73 2.86
C VAL A 340 -6.00 7.85 1.35
N ILE A 341 -6.23 6.76 0.63
CA ILE A 341 -6.13 6.69 -0.84
C ILE A 341 -7.52 6.74 -1.44
N THR A 342 -7.74 7.67 -2.37
CA THR A 342 -9.00 7.76 -3.11
C THR A 342 -8.82 7.93 -4.61
N LEU A 343 -9.84 7.50 -5.35
CA LEU A 343 -10.07 7.77 -6.77
C LEU A 343 -11.44 8.45 -6.96
N THR A 344 -11.69 9.00 -8.14
CA THR A 344 -13.01 9.59 -8.48
C THR A 344 -13.98 8.62 -9.18
N ASP A 345 -13.66 7.34 -9.17
CA ASP A 345 -14.54 6.26 -9.61
C ASP A 345 -14.56 5.15 -8.55
N GLN A 346 -15.74 4.67 -8.20
CA GLN A 346 -15.90 3.70 -7.12
C GLN A 346 -15.36 2.31 -7.49
N PHE A 347 -15.34 1.95 -8.79
CA PHE A 347 -14.78 0.69 -9.26
C PHE A 347 -13.27 0.78 -9.56
N GLY A 348 -12.68 1.95 -9.37
CA GLY A 348 -11.25 2.19 -9.55
C GLY A 348 -10.81 2.38 -11.00
N ALA A 349 -11.72 2.69 -11.92
CA ALA A 349 -11.42 2.94 -13.33
C ALA A 349 -11.04 4.40 -13.64
N SER A 350 -10.82 5.24 -12.63
CA SER A 350 -10.47 6.65 -12.81
C SER A 350 -8.97 6.87 -12.89
N ASN A 351 -8.56 7.90 -13.63
CA ASN A 351 -7.21 8.41 -13.68
C ASN A 351 -6.96 9.60 -12.73
N ASP A 352 -7.94 10.05 -11.93
CA ASP A 352 -7.78 11.12 -10.93
C ASP A 352 -7.51 10.49 -9.56
N ASN A 353 -6.25 10.52 -9.15
CA ASN A 353 -5.77 9.86 -7.94
C ASN A 353 -5.47 10.88 -6.85
N ARG A 354 -5.75 10.50 -5.60
CA ARG A 354 -5.54 11.37 -4.45
C ARG A 354 -4.99 10.63 -3.24
N TRP A 355 -4.07 11.28 -2.54
CA TRP A 355 -3.67 10.91 -1.19
C TRP A 355 -4.13 12.01 -0.24
N LEU A 356 -4.95 11.64 0.73
CA LEU A 356 -5.52 12.53 1.72
C LEU A 356 -4.85 12.25 3.06
N MET A 357 -4.22 13.25 3.65
CA MET A 357 -3.54 13.13 4.95
C MET A 357 -4.43 13.73 6.02
N TYR A 358 -4.98 12.88 6.88
CA TYR A 358 -5.85 13.28 7.97
C TYR A 358 -5.12 13.21 9.31
N ASP A 359 -5.42 14.12 10.22
CA ASP A 359 -5.05 13.97 11.62
C ASP A 359 -5.69 12.70 12.22
N ALA A 360 -4.91 11.80 12.81
CA ALA A 360 -5.42 10.53 13.32
C ALA A 360 -6.32 10.67 14.56
N ASN A 361 -6.20 11.78 15.30
CA ASN A 361 -7.01 12.03 16.50
C ASN A 361 -8.35 12.69 16.17
N THR A 362 -8.30 13.69 15.29
CA THR A 362 -9.40 14.64 15.05
C THR A 362 -10.12 14.48 13.71
N ALA A 363 -9.58 13.67 12.79
CA ALA A 363 -10.06 13.54 11.41
C ALA A 363 -9.99 14.84 10.59
N ALA A 364 -9.21 15.84 11.02
CA ALA A 364 -8.98 17.05 10.24
C ALA A 364 -8.13 16.74 9.00
N LEU A 365 -8.60 17.09 7.80
CA LEU A 365 -7.82 16.97 6.56
C LEU A 365 -6.70 18.01 6.60
N LYS A 366 -5.44 17.57 6.63
CA LYS A 366 -4.26 18.42 6.63
C LYS A 366 -3.79 18.72 5.20
N GLU A 367 -3.78 17.70 4.35
CA GLU A 367 -3.19 17.81 3.02
C GLU A 367 -3.86 16.89 2.00
N THR A 368 -3.81 17.31 0.73
CA THR A 368 -4.22 16.51 -0.41
C THR A 368 -3.15 16.56 -1.49
N VAL A 369 -2.59 15.41 -1.81
CA VAL A 369 -1.80 15.21 -3.03
C VAL A 369 -2.74 14.75 -4.13
N ARG A 370 -2.75 15.43 -5.27
CA ARG A 370 -3.55 15.06 -6.45
C ARG A 370 -2.66 14.87 -7.67
N TYR A 371 -2.90 13.82 -8.44
CA TYR A 371 -2.20 13.57 -9.69
C TYR A 371 -3.06 12.76 -10.67
N THR A 372 -2.85 13.00 -11.96
CA THR A 372 -3.58 12.34 -13.04
C THR A 372 -2.76 11.25 -13.71
N GLY A 373 -3.42 10.16 -14.12
CA GLY A 373 -2.86 9.01 -14.84
C GLY A 373 -3.29 7.67 -14.24
N TYR A 374 -3.16 6.59 -15.00
CA TYR A 374 -3.50 5.24 -14.56
C TYR A 374 -2.34 4.62 -13.77
N TYR A 375 -2.19 5.02 -12.51
CA TYR A 375 -1.10 4.57 -11.64
C TYR A 375 -1.53 3.68 -10.48
N PHE A 376 -2.83 3.69 -10.12
CA PHE A 376 -3.42 2.75 -9.16
C PHE A 376 -2.63 2.66 -7.83
N PRO A 377 -2.70 3.68 -6.97
CA PRO A 377 -2.01 3.67 -5.67
C PRO A 377 -2.53 2.53 -4.78
N ALA A 378 -1.68 1.54 -4.49
CA ALA A 378 -2.06 0.34 -3.78
C ALA A 378 -1.86 0.47 -2.26
N LEU A 379 -0.67 0.88 -1.82
CA LEU A 379 -0.27 0.73 -0.42
C LEU A 379 0.72 1.81 0.02
N PRO A 380 0.40 2.59 1.05
CA PRO A 380 1.37 3.43 1.75
C PRO A 380 2.35 2.58 2.57
N VAL A 381 3.62 2.96 2.57
CA VAL A 381 4.67 2.33 3.37
C VAL A 381 5.45 3.41 4.12
N PHE A 382 5.60 3.22 5.43
CA PHE A 382 6.26 4.16 6.34
C PHE A 382 7.54 3.55 6.89
N TYR A 383 8.51 4.43 7.20
CA TYR A 383 9.80 4.10 7.81
C TYR A 383 9.71 3.92 9.32
#